data_AF-A0A3C1HEQ9-F1
#
_entry.id   AF-A0A3C1HEQ9-F1
#
_cell.length_a   1.000
_cell.length_b   1.000
_cell.length_c   1.000
_cell.angle_alpha   90.00
_cell.angle_beta   90.00
_cell.angle_gamma   90.00
#
_symmetry.space_group_name_H-M   'P 1'
#
loop_
_entity.id
_entity.type
_entity.pdbx_description
1 polymer ?
#
loop_
_entity_poly.entity_id
_entity_poly.type
_entity_poly.pdbx_seq_one_letter_code
_entity_poly.pdbx_strand_id
1 'polypeptide(L)'
;MTEEPYRWLEAIQNRREYIKDHLKGATPVFAASRPEGILLLGVGHGQSKVFEIYDRHAFAALGHPVDIEKVRQSAIEAAHLEGFNRSSRDVTLRRLVGFSLSPTLKNSFEQIFSPPLIVESLFAELGETPSHDSLARLHFEGNHQYETGGVVVAYSDRKVEAEARAWVQQALRPEHGLRQVALVLLTAWRAVTTHVPFTSLAVDLGVPAMVEGRMVEVALLDRRAQGPVHYRRMDFAGLPA
;
A
#
# COMPACT_ATOMS: atom_id res chain seq x y z
N MET A 1 -26.46 -23.19 26.84
CA MET A 1 -25.15 -22.50 26.96
C MET A 1 -24.16 -22.83 25.84
N THR A 2 -24.59 -23.45 24.74
CA THR A 2 -23.71 -23.73 23.59
C THR A 2 -23.81 -22.70 22.46
N GLU A 3 -24.77 -21.77 22.49
CA GLU A 3 -25.02 -20.82 21.39
C GLU A 3 -24.03 -19.65 21.30
N GLU A 4 -23.45 -19.23 22.43
CA GLU A 4 -22.61 -18.01 22.48
C GLU A 4 -21.34 -18.09 21.61
N PRO A 5 -20.58 -19.22 21.58
CA PRO A 5 -19.43 -19.36 20.68
C PRO A 5 -19.81 -19.37 19.19
N TYR A 6 -20.95 -19.97 18.83
CA TYR A 6 -21.40 -20.02 17.43
C TYR A 6 -21.82 -18.64 16.92
N ARG A 7 -22.54 -17.86 17.73
CA ARG A 7 -22.93 -16.48 17.38
C ARG A 7 -21.71 -15.58 17.17
N TRP A 8 -20.66 -15.77 17.96
CA TRP A 8 -19.41 -15.03 17.78
C TRP A 8 -18.71 -15.41 16.47
N LEU A 9 -18.60 -16.71 16.15
CA LEU A 9 -18.01 -17.16 14.89
C LEU A 9 -18.76 -16.64 13.66
N GLU A 10 -20.09 -16.67 13.71
CA GLU A 10 -20.95 -16.12 12.66
C GLU A 10 -20.77 -14.60 12.53
N ALA A 11 -20.73 -13.87 13.65
CA ALA A 11 -20.49 -12.42 13.64
C ALA A 11 -19.14 -12.06 13.02
N ILE A 12 -18.07 -12.82 13.31
CA ILE A 12 -16.75 -12.61 12.71
C ILE A 12 -16.78 -12.89 11.20
N GLN A 13 -17.48 -13.93 10.75
CA GLN A 13 -17.60 -14.24 9.32
C GLN A 13 -18.41 -13.15 8.59
N ASN A 14 -19.56 -12.76 9.13
CA ASN A 14 -20.39 -11.68 8.57
C ASN A 14 -19.62 -10.36 8.49
N ARG A 15 -18.83 -10.04 9.51
CA ARG A 15 -17.98 -8.85 9.53
C ARG A 15 -16.89 -8.90 8.45
N ARG A 16 -16.25 -10.05 8.25
CA ARG A 16 -15.27 -10.26 7.17
C ARG A 16 -15.90 -10.04 5.80
N GLU A 17 -17.09 -10.62 5.57
CA GLU A 17 -17.83 -10.46 4.31
C GLU A 17 -18.23 -9.00 4.08
N TYR A 18 -18.75 -8.33 5.13
CA TYR A 18 -19.07 -6.91 5.10
C TYR A 18 -17.87 -6.05 4.66
N ILE A 19 -16.69 -6.25 5.26
CA ILE A 19 -15.48 -5.49 4.90
C ILE A 19 -15.07 -5.79 3.44
N LYS A 20 -15.06 -7.07 3.04
CA LYS A 20 -14.73 -7.46 1.65
C LYS A 20 -15.66 -6.82 0.64
N ASP A 21 -16.96 -6.80 0.91
CA ASP A 21 -17.95 -6.18 0.02
C ASP A 21 -17.72 -4.69 -0.16
N HIS A 22 -17.36 -3.98 0.91
CA HIS A 22 -17.02 -2.56 0.84
C HIS A 22 -15.69 -2.29 0.14
N LEU A 23 -14.79 -3.27 0.09
CA LEU A 23 -13.50 -3.17 -0.61
C LEU A 23 -13.55 -3.57 -2.10
N LYS A 24 -14.63 -4.20 -2.60
CA LYS A 24 -14.73 -4.62 -4.01
C LYS A 24 -14.57 -3.47 -5.01
N GLY A 25 -15.09 -2.28 -4.69
CA GLY A 25 -14.98 -1.09 -5.54
C GLY A 25 -13.71 -0.27 -5.34
N ALA A 26 -12.86 -0.64 -4.37
CA ALA A 26 -11.67 0.13 -4.05
C ALA A 26 -10.56 -0.14 -5.07
N THR A 27 -9.88 0.91 -5.52
CA THR A 27 -8.83 0.80 -6.55
C THR A 27 -7.53 0.25 -5.94
N PRO A 28 -6.67 -0.46 -6.70
CA PRO A 28 -5.43 -0.97 -6.15
C PRO A 28 -4.42 0.15 -5.82
N VAL A 29 -3.43 -0.19 -5.01
CA VAL A 29 -2.20 0.61 -4.79
C VAL A 29 -0.97 -0.26 -4.95
N PHE A 30 0.16 0.36 -5.31
CA PHE A 30 1.39 -0.32 -5.69
C PHE A 30 2.59 0.28 -4.97
N ALA A 31 3.60 -0.55 -4.69
CA ALA A 31 4.94 -0.12 -4.33
C ALA A 31 5.99 -0.94 -5.09
N ALA A 32 7.00 -0.27 -5.65
CA ALA A 32 8.10 -0.91 -6.37
C ALA A 32 9.46 -0.36 -5.92
N SER A 33 10.32 -1.24 -5.45
CA SER A 33 11.70 -0.94 -5.04
C SER A 33 12.61 -0.81 -6.26
N ARG A 34 13.33 0.32 -6.37
CA ARG A 34 14.21 0.70 -7.48
C ARG A 34 15.54 1.28 -6.97
N PRO A 35 16.60 1.35 -7.80
CA PRO A 35 17.88 1.97 -7.40
C PRO A 35 17.77 3.43 -6.93
N GLU A 36 16.77 4.18 -7.40
CA GLU A 36 16.49 5.56 -6.99
C GLU A 36 15.78 5.62 -5.62
N GLY A 37 14.99 4.60 -5.29
CA GLY A 37 14.15 4.59 -4.10
C GLY A 37 12.97 3.64 -4.22
N ILE A 38 11.93 3.85 -3.41
CA ILE A 38 10.68 3.09 -3.51
C ILE A 38 9.61 3.98 -4.12
N LEU A 39 9.08 3.58 -5.28
CA LEU A 39 7.99 4.28 -5.95
C LEU A 39 6.65 3.73 -5.45
N LEU A 40 5.80 4.59 -4.92
CA LEU A 40 4.42 4.27 -4.55
C LEU A 40 3.47 4.90 -5.57
N LEU A 41 2.44 4.14 -5.97
CA LEU A 41 1.42 4.60 -6.90
C LEU A 41 0.02 4.24 -6.42
N GLY A 42 -0.86 5.23 -6.44
CA GLY A 42 -2.29 5.09 -6.21
C GLY A 42 -3.08 5.98 -7.14
N VAL A 43 -4.35 5.67 -7.34
CA VAL A 43 -5.26 6.51 -8.14
C VAL A 43 -6.54 6.75 -7.35
N GLY A 44 -6.77 8.02 -7.01
CA GLY A 44 -7.81 8.47 -6.08
C GLY A 44 -8.87 9.35 -6.73
N HIS A 45 -10.04 9.40 -6.08
CA HIS A 45 -11.17 10.27 -6.45
C HIS A 45 -11.16 11.54 -5.58
N GLY A 46 -10.15 12.38 -5.78
CA GLY A 46 -9.95 13.62 -5.01
C GLY A 46 -9.38 13.44 -3.59
N GLN A 47 -9.46 12.23 -3.02
CA GLN A 47 -8.77 11.86 -1.79
C GLN A 47 -7.49 11.10 -2.09
N SER A 48 -6.43 11.43 -1.34
CA SER A 48 -5.13 10.81 -1.53
C SER A 48 -5.10 9.37 -1.01
N LYS A 49 -4.25 8.55 -1.62
CA LYS A 49 -4.05 7.14 -1.29
C LYS A 49 -2.61 6.85 -0.91
N VAL A 50 -1.69 7.80 -1.08
CA VAL A 50 -0.25 7.64 -0.87
C VAL A 50 0.24 8.76 0.05
N PHE A 51 0.94 8.38 1.11
CA PHE A 51 1.27 9.28 2.21
C PHE A 51 2.65 9.03 2.78
N GLU A 52 3.23 10.08 3.33
CA GLU A 52 4.37 10.01 4.23
C GLU A 52 3.94 9.50 5.61
N ILE A 53 4.80 8.70 6.25
CA ILE A 53 4.64 8.27 7.65
C ILE A 53 5.80 8.80 8.51
N TYR A 54 7.03 8.70 8.01
CA TYR A 54 8.23 9.08 8.74
C TYR A 54 9.41 9.29 7.78
N ASP A 55 10.57 9.69 8.30
CA ASP A 55 11.84 9.95 7.59
C ASP A 55 12.07 9.05 6.36
N ARG A 56 11.91 7.73 6.55
CA ARG A 56 12.13 6.69 5.53
C ARG A 56 10.90 5.80 5.27
N HIS A 57 9.72 6.22 5.72
CA HIS A 57 8.52 5.39 5.70
C HIS A 57 7.39 6.05 4.92
N ALA A 58 6.75 5.26 4.07
CA ALA A 58 5.57 5.67 3.32
C ALA A 58 4.45 4.62 3.46
N PHE A 59 3.24 5.07 3.19
CA PHE A 59 2.02 4.30 3.32
C PHE A 59 1.18 4.49 2.06
N ALA A 60 0.59 3.41 1.56
CA ALA A 60 -0.46 3.51 0.57
C ALA A 60 -1.61 2.55 0.91
N ALA A 61 -2.84 2.97 0.66
CA ALA A 61 -4.00 2.18 1.05
C ALA A 61 -5.20 2.36 0.13
N LEU A 62 -6.11 1.40 0.22
CA LEU A 62 -7.41 1.38 -0.42
C LEU A 62 -8.49 1.07 0.63
N GLY A 63 -9.70 1.60 0.43
CA GLY A 63 -10.80 1.46 1.38
C GLY A 63 -11.47 2.80 1.67
N HIS A 64 -12.08 2.90 2.84
CA HIS A 64 -12.81 4.10 3.25
C HIS A 64 -11.83 5.22 3.64
N PRO A 65 -11.95 6.45 3.11
CA PRO A 65 -10.97 7.53 3.34
C PRO A 65 -10.71 7.83 4.82
N VAL A 66 -11.76 7.80 5.65
CA VAL A 66 -11.62 8.04 7.10
C VAL A 66 -10.83 6.92 7.78
N ASP A 67 -10.99 5.67 7.34
CA ASP A 67 -10.30 4.54 7.96
C ASP A 67 -8.84 4.44 7.48
N ILE A 68 -8.59 4.81 6.22
CA ILE A 68 -7.23 5.06 5.72
C ILE A 68 -6.51 6.08 6.60
N GLU A 69 -7.18 7.19 6.91
CA GLU A 69 -6.61 8.27 7.72
C GLU A 69 -6.37 7.84 9.18
N LYS A 70 -7.28 7.06 9.78
CA LYS A 70 -7.07 6.47 11.12
C LYS A 70 -5.84 5.56 11.17
N VAL A 71 -5.65 4.71 10.16
CA VAL A 71 -4.47 3.83 10.08
C VAL A 71 -3.20 4.66 9.86
N ARG A 72 -3.26 5.68 9.00
CA ARG A 72 -2.15 6.62 8.77
C ARG A 72 -1.74 7.31 10.06
N GLN A 73 -2.70 7.85 10.81
CA GLN A 73 -2.47 8.49 12.09
C GLN A 73 -1.83 7.53 13.10
N SER A 74 -2.35 6.31 13.21
CA SER A 74 -1.79 5.27 14.09
C SER A 74 -0.34 4.93 13.73
N ALA A 75 -0.01 4.89 12.44
CA ALA A 75 1.35 4.63 11.95
C ALA A 75 2.30 5.79 12.26
N ILE A 76 1.84 7.03 12.10
CA ILE A 76 2.60 8.23 12.44
C ILE A 76 2.89 8.26 13.94
N GLU A 77 1.88 8.05 14.78
CA GLU A 77 2.03 8.01 16.23
C GLU A 77 3.02 6.93 16.66
N ALA A 78 2.89 5.72 16.10
CA ALA A 78 3.80 4.62 16.40
C ALA A 78 5.25 4.94 15.99
N ALA A 79 5.45 5.55 14.83
CA ALA A 79 6.78 5.93 14.34
C ALA A 79 7.42 7.02 15.22
N HIS A 80 6.66 8.06 15.56
CA HIS A 80 7.15 9.13 16.42
C HIS A 80 7.44 8.66 17.84
N LEU A 81 6.60 7.77 18.39
CA LEU A 81 6.83 7.20 19.71
C LEU A 81 8.09 6.32 19.74
N GLU A 82 8.28 5.45 18.74
CA GLU A 82 9.48 4.62 18.65
C GLU A 82 10.74 5.48 18.45
N GLY A 83 10.67 6.48 17.56
CA GLY A 83 11.77 7.41 17.30
C GLY A 83 12.15 8.25 18.51
N PHE A 84 11.16 8.71 19.29
CA PHE A 84 11.37 9.46 20.53
C PHE A 84 11.96 8.60 21.65
N ASN A 85 11.45 7.38 21.83
CA ASN A 85 11.92 6.47 22.87
C ASN A 85 13.31 5.90 22.59
N ARG A 86 13.76 5.96 21.33
CA ARG A 86 15.05 5.43 20.89
C ARG A 86 15.77 6.45 20.01
N SER A 87 15.77 6.21 18.71
CA SER A 87 16.37 7.05 17.69
C SER A 87 15.49 6.98 16.45
N SER A 88 15.46 8.04 15.64
CA SER A 88 14.78 8.02 14.34
C SER A 88 15.30 6.91 13.42
N ARG A 89 16.55 6.48 13.60
CA ARG A 89 17.17 5.35 12.87
C ARG A 89 16.69 3.96 13.32
N ASP A 90 16.12 3.85 14.52
CA ASP A 90 15.62 2.58 15.07
C ASP A 90 14.15 2.31 14.71
N VAL A 91 13.49 3.29 14.08
CA VAL A 91 12.15 3.13 13.53
C VAL A 91 12.25 2.21 12.33
N THR A 92 11.69 1.01 12.46
CA THR A 92 11.66 0.00 11.39
C THR A 92 10.23 -0.43 11.11
N LEU A 93 9.93 -0.74 9.86
CA LEU A 93 8.60 -1.13 9.42
C LEU A 93 8.13 -2.40 10.12
N ARG A 94 9.05 -3.33 10.38
CA ARG A 94 8.73 -4.56 11.11
C ARG A 94 8.20 -4.26 12.52
N ARG A 95 8.75 -3.25 13.20
CA ARG A 95 8.26 -2.83 14.52
C ARG A 95 6.91 -2.12 14.43
N LEU A 96 6.78 -1.17 13.50
CA LEU A 96 5.53 -0.44 13.29
C LEU A 96 4.38 -1.38 12.98
N VAL A 97 4.58 -2.27 12.00
CA VAL A 97 3.56 -3.23 11.58
C VAL A 97 3.35 -4.31 12.63
N GLY A 98 4.42 -4.94 13.14
CA GLY A 98 4.32 -6.09 14.03
C GLY A 98 3.82 -5.77 15.44
N PHE A 99 4.29 -4.66 16.04
CA PHE A 99 3.99 -4.34 17.43
C PHE A 99 2.86 -3.33 17.62
N SER A 100 2.57 -2.48 16.63
CA SER A 100 1.55 -1.44 16.75
C SER A 100 0.36 -1.68 15.83
N LEU A 101 0.59 -1.70 14.51
CA LEU A 101 -0.52 -1.65 13.54
C LEU A 101 -1.29 -2.98 13.45
N SER A 102 -0.59 -4.10 13.42
CA SER A 102 -1.24 -5.42 13.31
C SER A 102 -2.11 -5.74 14.52
N PRO A 103 -1.64 -5.56 15.78
CA PRO A 103 -2.51 -5.70 16.95
C PRO A 103 -3.69 -4.73 16.93
N THR A 104 -3.47 -3.48 16.52
CA THR A 104 -4.54 -2.47 16.43
C THR A 104 -5.66 -2.90 15.47
N LEU A 105 -5.29 -3.35 14.26
CA LEU A 105 -6.26 -3.82 13.27
C LEU A 105 -6.95 -5.11 13.73
N LYS A 106 -6.19 -6.05 14.31
CA LYS A 106 -6.74 -7.29 14.87
C LYS A 106 -7.79 -7.00 15.94
N ASN A 107 -7.49 -6.11 16.88
CA ASN A 107 -8.41 -5.69 17.93
C ASN A 107 -9.66 -5.01 17.35
N SER A 108 -9.49 -4.10 16.39
CA SER A 108 -10.63 -3.45 15.71
C SER A 108 -11.52 -4.45 14.95
N PHE A 109 -10.92 -5.46 14.33
CA PHE A 109 -11.64 -6.52 13.64
C PHE A 109 -12.44 -7.40 14.61
N GLU A 110 -11.88 -7.76 15.77
CA GLU A 110 -12.54 -8.62 16.75
C GLU A 110 -13.60 -7.91 17.60
N GLN A 111 -13.58 -6.57 17.66
CA GLN A 111 -14.59 -5.77 18.33
C GLN A 111 -15.90 -5.69 17.53
N ILE A 112 -16.71 -6.75 17.63
CA ILE A 112 -17.96 -6.90 16.87
C ILE A 112 -19.02 -5.81 17.15
N PHE A 113 -18.93 -5.10 18.28
CA PHE A 113 -19.87 -4.05 18.68
C PHE A 113 -19.50 -2.65 18.17
N SER A 114 -18.40 -2.51 17.42
CA SER A 114 -17.96 -1.25 16.82
C SER A 114 -17.83 -1.38 15.30
N PRO A 115 -17.98 -0.29 14.53
CA PRO A 115 -17.72 -0.33 13.09
C PRO A 115 -16.29 -0.82 12.77
N PRO A 116 -16.10 -1.72 11.80
CA PRO A 116 -14.76 -2.17 11.41
C PRO A 116 -14.02 -1.07 10.65
N LEU A 117 -12.69 -1.13 10.65
CA LEU A 117 -11.87 -0.38 9.72
C LEU A 117 -11.92 -1.05 8.34
N ILE A 118 -12.41 -0.31 7.33
CA ILE A 118 -12.49 -0.80 5.96
C ILE A 118 -11.24 -0.32 5.21
N VAL A 119 -10.13 -1.04 5.38
CA VAL A 119 -8.84 -0.63 4.84
C VAL A 119 -7.93 -1.82 4.52
N GLU A 120 -7.35 -1.78 3.35
CA GLU A 120 -6.24 -2.63 2.94
C GLU A 120 -5.05 -1.73 2.63
N SER A 121 -3.86 -2.12 3.08
CA SER A 121 -2.72 -1.23 3.02
C SER A 121 -1.43 -1.94 2.62
N LEU A 122 -0.52 -1.13 2.09
CA LEU A 122 0.88 -1.44 2.01
C LEU A 122 1.70 -0.34 2.68
N PHE A 123 2.87 -0.72 3.17
CA PHE A 123 3.84 0.18 3.76
C PHE A 123 5.20 -0.08 3.13
N ALA A 124 6.02 0.97 3.09
CA ALA A 124 7.37 0.91 2.56
C ALA A 124 8.35 1.53 3.56
N GLU A 125 9.49 0.88 3.74
CA GLU A 125 10.66 1.39 4.45
C GLU A 125 11.85 1.38 3.49
N LEU A 126 12.46 2.55 3.34
CA LEU A 126 13.58 2.78 2.44
C LEU A 126 14.89 2.30 3.08
N GLY A 127 15.53 1.31 2.47
CA GLY A 127 16.85 0.85 2.83
C GLY A 127 17.96 1.62 2.13
N GLU A 128 19.20 1.39 2.58
CA GLU A 128 20.40 1.95 1.94
C GLU A 128 20.65 1.40 0.53
N THR A 129 20.08 0.23 0.24
CA THR A 129 20.13 -0.41 -1.07
C THR A 129 18.76 -1.02 -1.38
N PRO A 130 18.41 -1.28 -2.66
CA PRO A 130 17.15 -1.95 -2.99
C PRO A 130 16.96 -3.32 -2.32
N SER A 131 18.05 -4.04 -2.03
CA SER A 131 18.01 -5.32 -1.28
C SER A 131 17.74 -5.16 0.21
N HIS A 132 17.74 -3.93 0.73
CA HIS A 132 17.37 -3.60 2.11
C HIS A 132 16.06 -2.82 2.20
N ASP A 133 15.40 -2.55 1.07
CA ASP A 133 14.04 -1.98 1.09
C ASP A 133 13.09 -3.03 1.67
N SER A 134 12.24 -2.60 2.61
CA SER A 134 11.23 -3.45 3.21
C SER A 134 9.84 -2.96 2.81
N LEU A 135 9.09 -3.82 2.13
CA LEU A 135 7.70 -3.58 1.77
C LEU A 135 6.82 -4.50 2.62
N ALA A 136 5.69 -3.99 3.13
CA ALA A 136 4.75 -4.79 3.90
C ALA A 136 3.34 -4.64 3.36
N ARG A 137 2.65 -5.76 3.10
CA ARG A 137 1.21 -5.81 2.85
C ARG A 137 0.50 -6.05 4.17
N LEU A 138 -0.42 -5.16 4.57
CA LEU A 138 -1.17 -5.25 5.84
C LEU A 138 -2.68 -5.29 5.58
N HIS A 139 -3.30 -6.36 6.04
CA HIS A 139 -4.72 -6.68 5.87
C HIS A 139 -5.58 -6.10 7.01
N PHE A 140 -6.87 -5.85 6.75
CA PHE A 140 -7.80 -5.32 7.78
C PHE A 140 -7.94 -6.20 9.03
N GLU A 141 -7.54 -7.47 8.96
CA GLU A 141 -7.53 -8.40 10.11
C GLU A 141 -6.24 -8.34 10.93
N GLY A 142 -5.27 -7.50 10.55
CA GLY A 142 -3.94 -7.44 11.17
C GLY A 142 -2.94 -8.46 10.61
N ASN A 143 -3.36 -9.33 9.69
CA ASN A 143 -2.45 -10.22 8.98
C ASN A 143 -1.53 -9.42 8.06
N HIS A 144 -0.23 -9.73 8.05
CA HIS A 144 0.74 -9.01 7.24
C HIS A 144 1.79 -9.93 6.63
N GLN A 145 2.37 -9.47 5.53
CA GLN A 145 3.44 -10.15 4.80
C GLN A 145 4.51 -9.13 4.42
N TYR A 146 5.77 -9.52 4.53
CA TYR A 146 6.90 -8.70 4.13
C TYR A 146 7.51 -9.19 2.82
N GLU A 147 8.01 -8.24 2.04
CA GLU A 147 8.81 -8.47 0.85
C GLU A 147 10.04 -7.58 0.91
N THR A 148 11.21 -8.15 0.63
CA THR A 148 12.48 -7.41 0.58
C THR A 148 12.80 -7.10 -0.86
N GLY A 149 12.95 -5.80 -1.18
CA GLY A 149 12.98 -5.34 -2.56
C GLY A 149 11.70 -5.71 -3.32
N GLY A 150 11.75 -5.65 -4.66
CA GLY A 150 10.66 -6.14 -5.49
C GLY A 150 9.42 -5.23 -5.55
N VAL A 151 8.24 -5.86 -5.58
CA VAL A 151 6.96 -5.20 -5.88
C VAL A 151 5.86 -5.77 -5.01
N VAL A 152 5.15 -4.88 -4.29
CA VAL A 152 3.94 -5.20 -3.55
C VAL A 152 2.74 -4.51 -4.19
N VAL A 153 1.65 -5.26 -4.31
CA VAL A 153 0.34 -4.77 -4.76
C VAL A 153 -0.64 -4.97 -3.61
N ALA A 154 -1.50 -3.98 -3.36
CA ALA A 154 -2.64 -4.14 -2.48
C ALA A 154 -3.94 -3.99 -3.26
N TYR A 155 -4.77 -5.04 -3.24
CA TYR A 155 -6.10 -5.07 -3.82
C TYR A 155 -7.01 -6.01 -3.02
N SER A 156 -8.33 -5.85 -3.17
CA SER A 156 -9.32 -6.61 -2.40
C SER A 156 -9.47 -8.06 -2.86
N ASP A 157 -9.25 -8.33 -4.16
CA ASP A 157 -9.20 -9.68 -4.71
C ASP A 157 -7.75 -10.19 -4.74
N ARG A 158 -7.45 -11.21 -3.92
CA ARG A 158 -6.11 -11.81 -3.81
C ARG A 158 -5.63 -12.48 -5.09
N LYS A 159 -6.53 -13.02 -5.91
CA LYS A 159 -6.14 -13.66 -7.18
C LYS A 159 -5.67 -12.60 -8.16
N VAL A 160 -6.45 -11.52 -8.31
CA VAL A 160 -6.10 -10.39 -9.17
C VAL A 160 -4.87 -9.65 -8.64
N GLU A 161 -4.73 -9.51 -7.32
CA GLU A 161 -3.53 -8.95 -6.67
C GLU A 161 -2.26 -9.73 -7.06
N ALA A 162 -2.32 -11.07 -7.00
CA ALA A 162 -1.21 -11.95 -7.37
C ALA A 162 -0.88 -11.89 -8.88
N GLU A 163 -1.90 -11.88 -9.75
CA GLU A 163 -1.73 -11.74 -11.20
C GLU A 163 -1.09 -10.40 -11.57
N ALA A 164 -1.57 -9.31 -10.96
CA ALA A 164 -1.01 -7.97 -11.17
C ALA A 164 0.44 -7.89 -10.70
N ARG A 165 0.75 -8.44 -9.51
CA ARG A 165 2.11 -8.47 -8.98
C ARG A 165 3.06 -9.25 -9.90
N ALA A 166 2.65 -10.44 -10.34
CA ALA A 166 3.45 -11.28 -11.24
C ALA A 166 3.71 -10.57 -12.58
N TRP A 167 2.68 -9.96 -13.17
CA TRP A 167 2.83 -9.21 -14.42
C TRP A 167 3.77 -8.01 -14.26
N VAL A 168 3.62 -7.21 -13.19
CA VAL A 168 4.51 -6.07 -12.94
C VAL A 168 5.95 -6.53 -12.77
N GLN A 169 6.20 -7.59 -12.00
CA GLN A 169 7.54 -8.15 -11.82
C GLN A 169 8.17 -8.58 -13.14
N GLN A 170 7.39 -9.17 -14.06
CA GLN A 170 7.86 -9.56 -15.39
C GLN A 170 8.06 -8.36 -16.33
N ALA A 171 7.21 -7.33 -16.23
CA ALA A 171 7.26 -6.16 -17.08
C ALA A 171 8.38 -5.18 -16.69
N LEU A 172 8.76 -5.14 -15.41
CA LEU A 172 9.84 -4.26 -14.93
C LEU A 172 11.22 -4.79 -15.33
N ARG A 173 12.07 -3.88 -15.83
CA ARG A 173 13.46 -4.15 -16.19
C ARG A 173 14.42 -3.34 -15.31
N PRO A 174 15.65 -3.82 -15.07
CA PRO A 174 16.66 -3.08 -14.30
C PRO A 174 16.95 -1.66 -14.83
N GLU A 175 16.90 -1.47 -16.14
CA GLU A 175 17.17 -0.22 -16.84
C GLU A 175 16.01 0.78 -16.85
N HIS A 176 14.82 0.39 -16.40
CA HIS A 176 13.66 1.29 -16.35
C HIS A 176 13.90 2.43 -15.36
N GLY A 177 13.83 3.67 -15.88
CA GLY A 177 13.73 4.89 -15.11
C GLY A 177 12.36 5.02 -14.41
N LEU A 178 12.23 6.05 -13.56
CA LEU A 178 11.04 6.21 -12.71
C LEU A 178 9.75 6.38 -13.52
N ARG A 179 9.80 7.07 -14.66
CA ARG A 179 8.65 7.22 -15.55
C ARG A 179 8.19 5.87 -16.13
N GLN A 180 9.11 5.04 -16.61
CA GLN A 180 8.76 3.73 -17.18
C GLN A 180 8.20 2.82 -16.08
N VAL A 181 8.79 2.85 -14.88
CA VAL A 181 8.23 2.12 -13.72
C VAL A 181 6.80 2.58 -13.44
N ALA A 182 6.56 3.89 -13.37
CA ALA A 182 5.22 4.42 -13.14
C ALA A 182 4.22 4.05 -14.25
N LEU A 183 4.64 4.01 -15.52
CA LEU A 183 3.82 3.56 -16.65
C LEU A 183 3.45 2.08 -16.55
N VAL A 184 4.39 1.22 -16.14
CA VAL A 184 4.11 -0.20 -15.88
C VAL A 184 3.09 -0.34 -14.75
N LEU A 185 3.30 0.33 -13.61
CA LEU A 185 2.37 0.29 -12.48
C LEU A 185 0.98 0.81 -12.85
N LEU A 186 0.90 1.89 -13.62
CA LEU A 186 -0.37 2.47 -14.06
C LEU A 186 -1.07 1.59 -15.10
N THR A 187 -0.33 0.90 -15.96
CA THR A 187 -0.89 -0.10 -16.89
C THR A 187 -1.51 -1.25 -16.11
N ALA A 188 -0.80 -1.78 -15.10
CA ALA A 188 -1.34 -2.82 -14.22
C ALA A 188 -2.58 -2.33 -13.46
N TRP A 189 -2.53 -1.11 -12.93
CA TRP A 189 -3.68 -0.48 -12.26
C TRP A 189 -4.91 -0.46 -13.16
N ARG A 190 -4.77 -0.04 -14.43
CA ARG A 190 -5.88 0.00 -15.39
C ARG A 190 -6.44 -1.39 -15.63
N ALA A 191 -5.58 -2.38 -15.86
CA ALA A 191 -6.01 -3.75 -16.08
C ALA A 191 -6.82 -4.32 -14.91
N VAL A 192 -6.42 -4.04 -13.66
CA VAL A 192 -7.21 -4.40 -12.48
C VAL A 192 -8.57 -3.72 -12.48
N THR A 193 -8.65 -2.42 -12.74
CA THR A 193 -9.89 -1.65 -12.61
C THR A 193 -10.86 -1.82 -13.78
N THR A 194 -10.36 -2.14 -14.97
CA THR A 194 -11.17 -2.41 -16.17
C THR A 194 -11.37 -3.91 -16.43
N HIS A 195 -10.86 -4.77 -15.54
CA HIS A 195 -10.92 -6.22 -15.63
C HIS A 195 -10.33 -6.80 -16.93
N VAL A 196 -9.26 -6.17 -17.44
CA VAL A 196 -8.53 -6.67 -18.61
C VAL A 196 -7.55 -7.77 -18.18
N PRO A 197 -7.51 -8.93 -18.84
CA PRO A 197 -6.58 -10.01 -18.52
C PRO A 197 -5.10 -9.62 -18.69
N PHE A 198 -4.25 -10.04 -17.77
CA PHE A 198 -2.80 -9.75 -17.80
C PHE A 198 -2.02 -10.54 -18.87
N THR A 199 -2.58 -11.62 -19.42
CA THR A 199 -1.88 -12.56 -20.33
C THR A 199 -1.40 -11.92 -21.64
N SER A 200 -2.06 -10.86 -22.11
CA SER A 200 -1.73 -10.16 -23.36
C SER A 200 -1.55 -8.66 -23.15
N LEU A 201 -1.32 -8.24 -21.90
CA LEU A 201 -1.23 -6.84 -21.53
C LEU A 201 0.14 -6.29 -21.96
N ALA A 202 0.12 -5.35 -22.90
CA ALA A 202 1.29 -4.56 -23.27
C ALA A 202 1.37 -3.29 -22.42
N VAL A 203 2.58 -2.84 -22.10
CA VAL A 203 2.80 -1.57 -21.39
C VAL A 203 2.27 -0.44 -22.27
N ASP A 204 1.30 0.31 -21.76
CA ASP A 204 0.77 1.47 -22.45
C ASP A 204 1.72 2.67 -22.20
N LEU A 205 2.41 3.11 -23.26
CA LEU A 205 3.34 4.23 -23.20
C LEU A 205 2.64 5.60 -23.33
N GLY A 206 1.34 5.62 -23.62
CA GLY A 206 0.56 6.82 -23.92
C GLY A 206 -0.39 7.27 -22.79
N VAL A 207 -0.15 6.86 -21.54
CA VAL A 207 -1.12 7.10 -20.45
C VAL A 207 -1.05 8.55 -19.94
N PRO A 208 -2.18 9.28 -19.90
CA PRO A 208 -2.23 10.63 -19.33
C PRO A 208 -2.11 10.63 -17.79
N ALA A 209 -1.71 11.77 -17.22
CA ALA A 209 -1.62 11.99 -15.77
C ALA A 209 -2.99 11.87 -15.04
N MET A 210 -4.11 11.85 -15.77
CA MET A 210 -5.44 11.53 -15.25
C MET A 210 -6.00 10.30 -15.96
N VAL A 211 -6.47 9.31 -15.21
CA VAL A 211 -7.11 8.12 -15.75
C VAL A 211 -8.58 8.14 -15.36
N GLU A 212 -9.48 8.18 -16.35
CA GLU A 212 -10.94 8.18 -16.13
C GLU A 212 -11.44 9.31 -15.19
N GLY A 213 -10.83 10.50 -15.27
CA GLY A 213 -11.16 11.63 -14.38
C GLY A 213 -10.63 11.49 -12.94
N ARG A 214 -9.82 10.45 -12.67
CA ARG A 214 -9.16 10.22 -11.38
C ARG A 214 -7.73 10.73 -11.41
N MET A 215 -7.26 11.19 -10.26
CA MET A 215 -5.91 11.71 -10.11
C MET A 215 -4.93 10.56 -9.88
N VAL A 216 -3.91 10.46 -10.72
CA VAL A 216 -2.78 9.56 -10.49
C VAL A 216 -1.87 10.20 -9.47
N GLU A 217 -1.63 9.49 -8.37
CA GLU A 217 -0.76 9.92 -7.30
C GLU A 217 0.48 9.06 -7.29
N VAL A 218 1.63 9.72 -7.40
CA VAL A 218 2.93 9.09 -7.33
C VAL A 218 3.71 9.71 -6.19
N ALA A 219 4.36 8.86 -5.40
CA ALA A 219 5.34 9.31 -4.43
C ALA A 219 6.61 8.47 -4.54
N LEU A 220 7.74 9.08 -4.22
CA LEU A 220 9.04 8.44 -4.16
C LEU A 220 9.58 8.58 -2.75
N LEU A 221 9.93 7.47 -2.12
CA LEU A 221 10.89 7.46 -1.04
C LEU A 221 12.28 7.51 -1.68
N ASP A 222 12.83 8.72 -1.84
CA ASP A 222 14.04 8.96 -2.63
C ASP A 222 15.31 8.72 -1.82
N ARG A 223 16.07 7.71 -2.23
CA ARG A 223 17.31 7.28 -1.56
C ARG A 223 18.42 8.33 -1.60
N ARG A 224 18.39 9.22 -2.58
CA ARG A 224 19.37 10.29 -2.81
C ARG A 224 18.95 11.62 -2.17
N ALA A 225 17.80 11.68 -1.50
CA ALA A 225 17.37 12.88 -0.80
C ALA A 225 18.42 13.36 0.22
N GLN A 226 18.69 14.67 0.22
CA GLN A 226 19.57 15.30 1.19
C GLN A 226 18.70 15.77 2.37
N GLY A 227 18.69 15.01 3.46
CA GLY A 227 17.92 15.32 4.66
C GLY A 227 17.38 14.08 5.36
N PRO A 228 16.69 14.26 6.50
CA PRO A 228 16.05 13.15 7.21
C PRO A 228 14.81 12.62 6.46
N VAL A 229 14.07 13.50 5.78
CA VAL A 229 12.83 13.15 5.06
C VAL A 229 13.15 12.74 3.62
N HIS A 230 12.85 11.49 3.30
CA HIS A 230 13.05 10.92 1.96
C HIS A 230 11.76 10.92 1.11
N TYR A 231 10.60 11.22 1.70
CA TYR A 231 9.34 11.23 0.96
C TYR A 231 9.21 12.44 0.03
N ARG A 232 8.87 12.19 -1.24
CA ARG A 232 8.54 13.22 -2.23
C ARG A 232 7.30 12.84 -3.00
N ARG A 233 6.29 13.73 -3.00
CA ARG A 233 5.17 13.65 -3.93
C ARG A 233 5.67 14.06 -5.32
N MET A 234 5.39 13.24 -6.32
CA MET A 234 5.81 13.45 -7.70
C MET A 234 4.58 13.66 -8.57
N ASP A 235 4.67 14.60 -9.51
CA ASP A 235 3.71 14.66 -10.61
C ASP A 235 4.09 13.55 -11.62
N PHE A 236 3.11 12.75 -12.02
CA PHE A 236 3.30 11.71 -13.03
C PHE A 236 3.88 12.30 -14.34
N ALA A 237 3.41 13.49 -14.73
CA ALA A 237 3.92 14.19 -15.91
C ALA A 237 5.33 14.75 -15.75
N GLY A 238 5.82 14.90 -14.51
CA GLY A 238 7.14 15.43 -14.17
C GLY A 238 8.19 14.35 -13.84
N LEU A 239 7.84 13.06 -13.92
CA LEU A 239 8.79 11.98 -13.60
C LEU A 239 9.97 11.97 -14.59
N PRO A 240 11.22 11.80 -14.09
CA PRO A 240 12.38 11.66 -14.94
C PRO A 240 12.28 10.38 -15.77
N ALA A 241 12.77 10.47 -17.01
CA ALA A 241 12.80 9.38 -17.97
C ALA A 241 13.84 8.31 -17.62
#